data_AF-A0A7S3NAS9-F1
#
_entry.id   AF-A0A7S3NAS9-F1
#
_cell.length_a   1.000
_cell.length_b   1.000
_cell.length_c   1.000
_cell.angle_alpha   90.00
_cell.angle_beta   90.00
_cell.angle_gamma   90.00
#
_symmetry.space_group_name_H-M   'P 1'
#
loop_
_entity.id
_entity.type
_entity.pdbx_description
1 polymer ?
#
loop_
_entity_poly.entity_id
_entity_poly.type
_entity_poly.pdbx_seq_one_letter_code
_entity_poly.pdbx_strand_id
1 'polypeptide(L)'
;DDGSGHHSGSGRVFTKPAKSLSLRQARRVLRFYGIEAPEFNVDGRRDYGHLIVRLEYYWLTLTFIFKNGTFRYYGVLVLFASAGLAISPAFYSFHLLDIVGRLSTLQDVIQSVTLNIKELILTGILCLIIIYIFSSLGFTFFHDMYLDTNVNGYIDSRKGFSTCTNMYHCFLSTMNYGLRLGGGVGDTLIFQQYENNYTLFYLRFFFDILFFILVTIILLNITFGIIIDTFAQLRDDKSAFEDNKNNVCFICSIERFEFDRYGDGFEKHIEEDHYIFNYLYYRIYINNKPTTEYNGTESCIGNDSGWFPINKALILEKNKGKDKNEEEANPIE
;
A
#
# COMPACT_ATOMS: atom_id res chain seq x y z
N ASP A 1 40.42 23.51 38.71
CA ASP A 1 40.85 22.83 37.48
C ASP A 1 39.99 21.62 37.18
N ASP A 2 38.76 21.86 36.73
CA ASP A 2 37.99 20.83 36.03
C ASP A 2 37.13 21.54 34.98
N GLY A 3 37.56 21.46 33.74
CA GLY A 3 36.98 22.13 32.59
C GLY A 3 36.46 21.11 31.59
N SER A 4 35.14 20.94 31.62
CA SER A 4 34.33 20.16 30.69
C SER A 4 34.43 20.68 29.25
N GLY A 5 34.91 19.83 28.33
CA GLY A 5 34.96 20.10 26.90
C GLY A 5 33.77 19.46 26.17
N HIS A 6 32.80 20.27 25.76
CA HIS A 6 31.68 19.90 24.91
C HIS A 6 32.13 19.25 23.58
N HIS A 7 31.64 18.04 23.30
CA HIS A 7 31.68 17.43 21.98
C HIS A 7 30.72 18.16 21.03
N SER A 8 31.24 19.15 20.29
CA SER A 8 30.58 19.69 19.10
C SER A 8 30.96 18.82 17.89
N GLY A 9 30.00 18.01 17.43
CA GLY A 9 30.08 17.23 16.20
C GLY A 9 29.98 18.12 14.97
N SER A 10 31.02 18.88 14.66
CA SER A 10 31.18 19.55 13.38
C SER A 10 31.67 18.53 12.35
N GLY A 11 30.76 18.06 11.49
CA GLY A 11 31.09 17.23 10.33
C GLY A 11 31.94 18.02 9.35
N ARG A 12 33.27 17.84 9.41
CA ARG A 12 34.18 18.39 8.39
C ARG A 12 33.85 17.77 7.04
N VAL A 13 33.27 18.57 6.15
CA VAL A 13 33.27 18.32 4.70
C VAL A 13 34.73 18.13 4.29
N PHE A 14 35.05 16.97 3.72
CA PHE A 14 36.43 16.70 3.33
C PHE A 14 36.69 17.47 2.05
N THR A 15 37.38 18.61 2.10
CA THR A 15 37.70 19.43 0.91
C THR A 15 38.68 18.77 -0.07
N LYS A 16 38.93 17.47 0.07
CA LYS A 16 39.93 16.72 -0.69
C LYS A 16 39.25 15.69 -1.60
N PRO A 17 39.80 15.44 -2.81
CA PRO A 17 39.21 14.49 -3.76
C PRO A 17 39.20 13.07 -3.21
N ALA A 18 38.17 12.28 -3.57
CA ALA A 18 37.93 10.91 -3.08
C ALA A 18 39.15 9.97 -3.16
N LYS A 19 40.03 10.18 -4.16
CA LYS A 19 41.27 9.42 -4.35
C LYS A 19 42.32 9.63 -3.25
N SER A 20 42.25 10.76 -2.53
CA SER A 20 43.15 11.12 -1.43
C SER A 20 42.62 10.72 -0.05
N LEU A 21 41.37 10.27 0.02
CA LEU A 21 40.71 9.79 1.22
C LEU A 21 41.01 8.30 1.43
N SER A 22 41.18 7.89 2.69
CA SER A 22 41.26 6.46 2.99
C SER A 22 39.95 5.74 2.65
N LEU A 23 40.01 4.44 2.34
CA LEU A 23 38.83 3.63 2.00
C LEU A 23 37.66 3.79 3.00
N ARG A 24 37.95 3.90 4.31
CA ARG A 24 36.94 4.11 5.35
C ARG A 24 36.31 5.50 5.30
N GLN A 25 37.10 6.52 4.98
CA GLN A 25 36.60 7.90 4.85
C GLN A 25 35.77 8.04 3.57
N ALA A 26 36.22 7.50 2.44
CA ALA A 26 35.47 7.51 1.18
C ALA A 26 34.11 6.80 1.31
N ARG A 27 34.04 5.65 2.01
CA ARG A 27 32.77 4.99 2.34
C ARG A 27 31.86 5.84 3.23
N ARG A 28 32.43 6.54 4.21
CA ARG A 28 31.66 7.43 5.10
C ARG A 28 31.06 8.58 4.29
N VAL A 29 31.83 9.18 3.39
CA VAL A 29 31.34 10.24 2.50
C VAL A 29 30.18 9.72 1.65
N LEU A 30 30.30 8.55 1.03
CA LEU A 30 29.23 7.95 0.21
C LEU A 30 27.93 7.70 0.98
N ARG A 31 28.01 7.31 2.26
CA ARG A 31 26.82 7.00 3.08
C ARG A 31 26.15 8.22 3.70
N PHE A 32 26.93 9.24 4.06
CA PHE A 32 26.41 10.43 4.76
C PHE A 32 26.08 11.59 3.82
N TYR A 33 26.95 11.87 2.85
CA TYR A 33 26.78 12.96 1.89
C TYR A 33 26.18 12.49 0.55
N GLY A 34 26.06 11.17 0.37
CA GLY A 34 25.42 10.58 -0.79
C GLY A 34 26.28 10.57 -2.04
N ILE A 35 25.62 10.34 -3.17
CA ILE A 35 26.23 10.11 -4.48
C ILE A 35 26.75 11.41 -5.12
N GLU A 36 26.15 12.55 -4.75
CA GLU A 36 26.44 13.88 -5.30
C GLU A 36 27.45 14.67 -4.45
N ALA A 37 28.10 14.02 -3.49
CA ALA A 37 29.08 14.65 -2.65
C ALA A 37 30.22 15.26 -3.50
N PRO A 38 30.61 16.53 -3.26
CA PRO A 38 31.61 17.22 -4.08
C PRO A 38 32.96 16.50 -4.11
N GLU A 39 33.26 15.67 -3.10
CA GLU A 39 34.48 14.87 -3.02
C GLU A 39 34.62 13.84 -4.15
N PHE A 40 33.50 13.38 -4.74
CA PHE A 40 33.49 12.44 -5.86
C PHE A 40 33.50 13.13 -7.23
N ASN A 41 33.36 14.46 -7.29
CA ASN A 41 33.32 15.23 -8.52
C ASN A 41 34.61 16.05 -8.68
N VAL A 42 35.58 15.47 -9.38
CA VAL A 42 36.87 16.12 -9.65
C VAL A 42 36.84 16.62 -11.10
N ASP A 43 36.92 17.93 -11.30
CA ASP A 43 36.96 18.57 -12.62
C ASP A 43 35.80 18.16 -13.56
N GLY A 44 34.60 17.97 -13.00
CA GLY A 44 33.39 17.58 -13.75
C GLY A 44 33.33 16.09 -14.11
N ARG A 45 34.31 15.28 -13.68
CA ARG A 45 34.32 13.82 -13.85
C ARG A 45 34.14 13.13 -12.51
N ARG A 46 33.27 12.11 -12.48
CA ARG A 46 33.04 11.28 -11.29
C ARG A 46 34.22 10.33 -11.09
N ASP A 47 35.03 10.57 -10.08
CA ASP A 47 36.11 9.69 -9.67
C ASP A 47 35.92 9.23 -8.23
N TYR A 48 35.70 7.92 -8.05
CA TYR A 48 35.46 7.29 -6.76
C TYR A 48 36.76 6.82 -6.09
N GLY A 49 37.90 6.92 -6.78
CA GLY A 49 39.23 6.52 -6.31
C GLY A 49 39.41 5.00 -6.20
N HIS A 50 38.66 4.36 -5.30
CA HIS A 50 38.77 2.94 -4.99
C HIS A 50 37.68 2.10 -5.68
N LEU A 51 38.08 0.95 -6.24
CA LEU A 51 37.16 0.00 -6.89
C LEU A 51 36.03 -0.47 -5.96
N ILE A 52 36.34 -0.70 -4.68
CA ILE A 52 35.36 -1.14 -3.68
C ILE A 52 34.25 -0.09 -3.47
N VAL A 53 34.61 1.20 -3.46
CA VAL A 53 33.63 2.30 -3.33
C VAL A 53 32.79 2.41 -4.59
N ARG A 54 33.38 2.19 -5.77
CA ARG A 54 32.66 2.13 -7.05
C ARG A 54 31.66 0.96 -7.11
N LEU A 55 32.03 -0.21 -6.60
CA LEU A 55 31.12 -1.37 -6.50
C LEU A 55 29.99 -1.11 -5.50
N GLU A 56 30.29 -0.54 -4.34
CA GLU A 56 29.29 -0.15 -3.35
C GLU A 56 28.34 0.92 -3.91
N TYR A 57 28.85 1.86 -4.71
CA TYR A 57 28.05 2.83 -5.45
C TYR A 57 27.09 2.15 -6.43
N TYR A 58 27.56 1.24 -7.29
CA TYR A 58 26.68 0.54 -8.23
C TYR A 58 25.64 -0.31 -7.50
N TRP A 59 26.02 -0.97 -6.40
CA TRP A 59 25.10 -1.75 -5.57
C TRP A 59 24.01 -0.89 -4.93
N LEU A 60 24.37 0.23 -4.31
CA LEU A 60 23.41 1.18 -3.71
C LEU A 60 22.49 1.79 -4.78
N THR A 61 23.04 2.12 -5.95
CA THR A 61 22.26 2.64 -7.07
C THR A 61 21.28 1.58 -7.60
N LEU A 62 21.75 0.34 -7.77
CA LEU A 62 20.93 -0.77 -8.25
C LEU A 62 19.80 -1.09 -7.27
N THR A 63 20.09 -1.13 -5.98
CA THR A 63 19.07 -1.34 -4.93
C THR A 63 18.08 -0.19 -4.86
N PHE A 64 18.50 1.05 -5.08
CA PHE A 64 17.59 2.21 -5.20
C PHE A 64 16.65 2.07 -6.41
N ILE A 65 17.18 1.73 -7.58
CA ILE A 65 16.40 1.51 -8.80
C ILE A 65 15.37 0.39 -8.60
N PHE A 66 15.78 -0.74 -8.02
CA PHE A 66 14.87 -1.85 -7.76
C PHE A 66 13.85 -1.58 -6.63
N LYS A 67 14.09 -0.60 -5.75
CA LYS A 67 13.07 -0.18 -4.78
C LYS A 67 11.93 0.60 -5.44
N ASN A 68 12.20 1.30 -6.55
CA ASN A 68 11.17 2.04 -7.28
C ASN A 68 10.09 1.09 -7.82
N GLY A 69 8.83 1.31 -7.41
CA GLY A 69 7.69 0.48 -7.82
C GLY A 69 7.45 0.50 -9.33
N THR A 70 7.56 1.68 -9.95
CA THR A 70 7.39 1.87 -11.39
C THR A 70 8.44 1.11 -12.19
N PHE A 71 9.70 1.15 -11.74
CA PHE A 71 10.78 0.40 -12.39
C PHE A 71 10.54 -1.12 -12.29
N ARG A 72 10.14 -1.62 -11.12
CA ARG A 72 9.81 -3.04 -10.94
C ARG A 72 8.67 -3.46 -11.86
N TYR A 73 7.63 -2.65 -11.97
CA TYR A 73 6.48 -2.91 -12.81
C TYR A 73 6.86 -3.06 -14.30
N TYR A 74 7.56 -2.07 -14.86
CA TYR A 74 8.02 -2.15 -16.25
C TYR A 74 9.08 -3.24 -16.46
N GLY A 75 9.92 -3.51 -15.46
CA GLY A 75 10.85 -4.63 -15.47
C GLY A 75 10.15 -5.97 -15.64
N VAL A 76 9.03 -6.20 -14.93
CA VAL A 76 8.21 -7.42 -15.07
C VAL A 76 7.58 -7.53 -16.46
N LEU A 77 7.11 -6.42 -17.04
CA LEU A 77 6.57 -6.42 -18.40
C LEU A 77 7.64 -6.81 -19.44
N VAL A 78 8.85 -6.24 -19.34
CA VAL A 78 9.98 -6.61 -20.19
C VAL A 78 10.36 -8.09 -20.00
N LEU A 79 10.34 -8.59 -18.77
CA LEU A 79 10.56 -10.02 -18.50
C LEU A 79 9.51 -10.89 -19.21
N PHE A 80 8.23 -10.57 -19.12
CA PHE A 80 7.19 -11.31 -19.85
C PHE A 80 7.34 -11.21 -21.36
N ALA A 81 7.78 -10.07 -21.91
CA ALA A 81 8.04 -9.92 -23.34
C ALA A 81 9.20 -10.81 -23.79
N SER A 82 10.28 -10.85 -23.01
CA SER A 82 11.42 -11.73 -23.29
C SER A 82 11.06 -13.21 -23.17
N ALA A 83 10.23 -13.59 -22.18
CA ALA A 83 9.70 -14.94 -22.02
C ALA A 83 8.74 -15.33 -23.17
N GLY A 84 8.03 -14.35 -23.73
CA GLY A 84 7.20 -14.50 -24.92
C GLY A 84 7.99 -14.96 -26.15
N LEU A 85 9.21 -14.45 -26.31
CA LEU A 85 10.14 -14.85 -27.37
C LEU A 85 10.88 -16.16 -27.08
N ALA A 86 11.33 -16.34 -25.84
CA ALA A 86 12.23 -17.44 -25.48
C ALA A 86 11.52 -18.76 -25.13
N ILE A 87 10.32 -18.70 -24.54
CA ILE A 87 9.63 -19.88 -23.98
C ILE A 87 8.32 -20.16 -24.72
N SER A 88 7.38 -19.21 -24.74
CA SER A 88 6.06 -19.40 -25.35
C SER A 88 5.36 -18.07 -25.62
N PRO A 89 4.69 -17.89 -26.78
CA PRO A 89 3.89 -16.70 -27.07
C PRO A 89 2.77 -16.42 -26.06
N ALA A 90 2.38 -17.41 -25.23
CA ALA A 90 1.36 -17.23 -24.20
C ALA A 90 1.69 -16.10 -23.21
N PHE A 91 2.97 -15.78 -22.98
CA PHE A 91 3.38 -14.71 -22.06
C PHE A 91 2.99 -13.30 -22.54
N TYR A 92 2.70 -13.11 -23.83
CA TYR A 92 2.17 -11.83 -24.32
C TYR A 92 0.78 -11.52 -23.77
N SER A 93 -0.01 -12.53 -23.37
CA SER A 93 -1.33 -12.31 -22.79
C SER A 93 -1.29 -11.54 -21.46
N PHE A 94 -0.23 -11.70 -20.66
CA PHE A 94 -0.05 -10.98 -19.40
C PHE A 94 0.16 -9.48 -19.57
N HIS A 95 0.53 -9.00 -20.77
CA HIS A 95 0.62 -7.55 -21.03
C HIS A 95 -0.75 -6.87 -20.98
N LEU A 96 -1.85 -7.61 -21.18
CA LEU A 96 -3.19 -7.06 -21.06
C LEU A 96 -3.51 -6.59 -19.63
N LEU A 97 -2.81 -7.14 -18.62
CA LEU A 97 -2.93 -6.67 -17.23
C LEU A 97 -2.43 -5.23 -17.05
N ASP A 98 -1.72 -4.66 -18.03
CA ASP A 98 -1.23 -3.28 -17.98
C ASP A 98 -2.37 -2.24 -17.85
N ILE A 99 -3.59 -2.60 -18.28
CA ILE A 99 -4.76 -1.74 -18.12
C ILE A 99 -5.03 -1.40 -16.65
N VAL A 100 -4.71 -2.30 -15.71
CA VAL A 100 -4.92 -2.07 -14.28
C VAL A 100 -4.01 -0.95 -13.77
N GLY A 101 -2.78 -0.85 -14.28
CA GLY A 101 -1.87 0.22 -13.92
C GLY A 101 -2.28 1.60 -14.46
N ARG A 102 -3.19 1.66 -15.44
CA ARG A 102 -3.61 2.90 -16.11
C ARG A 102 -4.92 3.48 -15.58
N LEU A 103 -5.80 2.63 -15.05
CA LEU A 103 -7.11 3.03 -14.57
C LEU A 103 -7.13 3.07 -13.04
N SER A 104 -7.32 4.25 -12.45
CA SER A 104 -7.37 4.42 -10.99
C SER A 104 -8.44 3.55 -10.32
N THR A 105 -9.58 3.35 -10.97
CA THR A 105 -10.66 2.49 -10.45
C THR A 105 -10.24 1.02 -10.33
N LEU A 106 -9.43 0.52 -11.26
CA LEU A 106 -8.89 -0.85 -11.18
C LEU A 106 -7.76 -0.96 -10.17
N GLN A 107 -7.00 0.12 -9.96
CA GLN A 107 -6.02 0.20 -8.88
C GLN A 107 -6.71 0.07 -7.52
N ASP A 108 -7.84 0.77 -7.31
CA ASP A 108 -8.63 0.70 -6.09
C ASP A 108 -9.10 -0.75 -5.79
N VAL A 109 -9.48 -1.51 -6.83
CA VAL A 109 -9.87 -2.93 -6.70
C VAL A 109 -8.71 -3.84 -6.27
N ILE A 110 -7.49 -3.61 -6.77
CA ILE A 110 -6.31 -4.34 -6.27
C ILE A 110 -5.95 -3.86 -4.86
N GLN A 111 -6.07 -2.57 -4.62
CA GLN A 111 -5.69 -1.95 -3.36
C GLN A 111 -6.54 -2.47 -2.20
N SER A 112 -7.85 -2.68 -2.40
CA SER A 112 -8.74 -3.23 -1.36
C SER A 112 -8.24 -4.58 -0.82
N VAL A 113 -7.73 -5.46 -1.68
CA VAL A 113 -7.16 -6.75 -1.26
C VAL A 113 -5.77 -6.58 -0.63
N THR A 114 -4.93 -5.68 -1.16
CA THR A 114 -3.54 -5.56 -0.71
C THR A 114 -3.36 -4.80 0.61
N LEU A 115 -4.28 -3.88 0.97
CA LEU A 115 -4.21 -3.13 2.23
C LEU A 115 -4.32 -4.05 3.45
N ASN A 116 -5.31 -4.94 3.45
CA ASN A 116 -5.57 -5.85 4.57
C ASN A 116 -5.05 -7.27 4.30
N ILE A 117 -3.99 -7.40 3.49
CA ILE A 117 -3.43 -8.71 3.13
C ILE A 117 -2.98 -9.53 4.35
N LYS A 118 -2.55 -8.86 5.44
CA LYS A 118 -2.19 -9.53 6.69
C LYS A 118 -3.37 -10.23 7.33
N GLU A 119 -4.51 -9.53 7.40
CA GLU A 119 -5.76 -10.07 7.95
C GLU A 119 -6.26 -11.21 7.08
N LEU A 120 -6.26 -11.01 5.76
CA LEU A 120 -6.65 -12.03 4.77
C LEU A 120 -5.79 -13.29 4.85
N ILE A 121 -4.47 -13.15 5.00
CA ILE A 121 -3.57 -14.30 5.18
C ILE A 121 -3.85 -15.00 6.51
N LEU A 122 -4.08 -14.24 7.60
CA LEU A 122 -4.34 -14.82 8.91
C LEU A 122 -5.68 -15.59 8.93
N THR A 123 -6.73 -15.04 8.33
CA THR A 123 -8.01 -15.74 8.17
C THR A 123 -7.87 -16.96 7.25
N GLY A 124 -7.07 -16.86 6.19
CA GLY A 124 -6.72 -17.99 5.32
C GLY A 124 -5.99 -19.11 6.07
N ILE A 125 -5.02 -18.77 6.94
CA ILE A 125 -4.31 -19.74 7.78
C ILE A 125 -5.28 -20.41 8.76
N LEU A 126 -6.16 -19.65 9.41
CA LEU A 126 -7.19 -20.20 10.28
C LEU A 126 -8.11 -21.17 9.51
N CYS A 127 -8.51 -20.81 8.30
CA CYS A 127 -9.31 -21.66 7.42
C CYS A 127 -8.59 -22.97 7.08
N LEU A 128 -7.30 -22.92 6.72
CA LEU A 128 -6.50 -24.11 6.47
C LEU A 128 -6.36 -25.02 7.70
N ILE A 129 -6.18 -24.44 8.89
CA ILE A 129 -6.11 -25.21 10.15
C ILE A 129 -7.43 -25.92 10.41
N ILE A 130 -8.56 -25.23 10.25
CA ILE A 130 -9.89 -25.82 10.45
C ILE A 130 -10.13 -26.94 9.44
N ILE A 131 -9.86 -26.70 8.15
CA ILE A 131 -9.98 -27.74 7.11
C ILE A 131 -9.08 -28.94 7.43
N TYR A 132 -7.87 -28.71 7.93
CA TYR A 132 -6.98 -29.79 8.33
C TYR A 132 -7.58 -30.65 9.45
N ILE A 133 -8.17 -30.03 10.48
CA ILE A 133 -8.87 -30.75 11.56
C ILE A 133 -10.01 -31.59 10.99
N PHE A 134 -10.85 -31.02 10.13
CA PHE A 134 -11.94 -31.76 9.48
C PHE A 134 -11.44 -32.88 8.58
N SER A 135 -10.34 -32.68 7.85
CA SER A 135 -9.74 -33.72 7.01
C SER A 135 -9.16 -34.87 7.83
N SER A 136 -8.59 -34.57 9.00
CA SER A 136 -8.06 -35.58 9.92
C SER A 136 -9.18 -36.43 10.52
N LEU A 137 -10.26 -35.79 10.98
CA LEU A 137 -11.47 -36.48 11.45
C LEU A 137 -12.12 -37.29 10.33
N GLY A 138 -12.17 -36.74 9.12
CA GLY A 138 -12.62 -37.41 7.90
C GLY A 138 -11.82 -38.67 7.59
N PHE A 139 -10.48 -38.58 7.68
CA PHE A 139 -9.59 -39.71 7.47
C PHE A 139 -9.73 -40.80 8.54
N THR A 140 -9.95 -40.44 9.81
CA THR A 140 -10.07 -41.46 10.87
C THR A 140 -11.44 -42.14 10.93
N PHE A 141 -12.53 -41.41 10.67
CA PHE A 141 -13.89 -41.92 10.88
C PHE A 141 -14.66 -42.21 9.58
N PHE A 142 -14.31 -41.53 8.48
CA PHE A 142 -15.11 -41.51 7.25
C PHE A 142 -14.28 -41.86 5.99
N HIS A 143 -13.08 -42.43 6.13
CA HIS A 143 -12.19 -42.75 5.02
C HIS A 143 -12.87 -43.56 3.91
N ASP A 144 -13.68 -44.57 4.27
CA ASP A 144 -14.40 -45.43 3.33
C ASP A 144 -15.46 -44.68 2.51
N MET A 145 -15.87 -43.49 2.94
CA MET A 145 -16.88 -42.65 2.29
C MET A 145 -16.30 -41.63 1.31
N TYR A 146 -14.98 -41.39 1.35
CA TYR A 146 -14.27 -40.56 0.37
C TYR A 146 -14.02 -41.36 -0.91
N LEU A 147 -15.09 -41.66 -1.64
CA LEU A 147 -15.06 -42.51 -2.81
C LEU A 147 -15.68 -41.80 -4.00
N ASP A 148 -14.89 -41.57 -5.04
CA ASP A 148 -15.37 -40.99 -6.29
C ASP A 148 -15.82 -42.13 -7.22
N THR A 149 -17.14 -42.24 -7.38
CA THR A 149 -17.77 -43.25 -8.24
C THR A 149 -17.73 -42.88 -9.72
N ASN A 150 -17.36 -41.63 -10.08
CA ASN A 150 -17.38 -41.15 -11.46
C ASN A 150 -16.10 -41.46 -12.24
N VAL A 151 -15.01 -41.84 -11.57
CA VAL A 151 -13.67 -41.91 -12.19
C VAL A 151 -13.38 -43.22 -12.95
N ASN A 152 -14.22 -44.25 -12.87
CA ASN A 152 -13.97 -45.55 -13.54
C ASN A 152 -15.14 -46.08 -14.40
N GLY A 153 -16.00 -45.23 -14.95
CA GLY A 153 -17.11 -45.68 -15.80
C GLY A 153 -16.73 -46.24 -17.18
N TYR A 154 -15.48 -46.10 -17.64
CA TYR A 154 -15.11 -46.41 -19.03
C TYR A 154 -14.13 -47.60 -19.22
N ILE A 155 -13.36 -48.02 -18.20
CA ILE A 155 -12.24 -48.97 -18.43
C ILE A 155 -12.18 -50.19 -17.47
N ASP A 156 -12.73 -50.17 -16.26
CA ASP A 156 -12.73 -51.37 -15.41
C ASP A 156 -13.96 -51.41 -14.50
N SER A 157 -14.64 -52.56 -14.42
CA SER A 157 -15.86 -52.80 -13.64
C SER A 157 -15.63 -52.82 -12.12
N ARG A 158 -14.59 -52.15 -11.63
CA ARG A 158 -14.24 -52.04 -10.21
C ARG A 158 -14.72 -50.72 -9.62
N LYS A 159 -15.31 -50.84 -8.42
CA LYS A 159 -15.80 -49.78 -7.52
C LYS A 159 -14.82 -48.59 -7.47
N GLY A 160 -15.38 -47.39 -7.38
CA GLY A 160 -14.73 -46.07 -7.54
C GLY A 160 -13.39 -45.85 -6.81
N PHE A 161 -12.70 -44.79 -7.21
CA PHE A 161 -11.39 -44.44 -6.66
C PHE A 161 -11.55 -43.75 -5.30
N SER A 162 -10.88 -44.27 -4.26
CA SER A 162 -10.85 -43.57 -2.96
C SER A 162 -9.98 -42.33 -3.07
N THR A 163 -10.55 -41.15 -2.83
CA THR A 163 -9.84 -39.86 -2.89
C THR A 163 -9.03 -39.58 -1.62
N CYS A 164 -9.18 -40.39 -0.57
CA CYS A 164 -8.61 -40.18 0.75
C CYS A 164 -7.59 -41.27 1.15
N THR A 165 -6.79 -41.81 0.22
CA THR A 165 -5.83 -42.91 0.51
C THR A 165 -4.78 -42.60 1.59
N ASN A 166 -4.21 -41.41 1.55
CA ASN A 166 -3.29 -40.89 2.57
C ASN A 166 -3.86 -39.60 3.18
N MET A 167 -3.41 -39.23 4.38
CA MET A 167 -3.83 -37.99 5.05
C MET A 167 -3.68 -36.76 4.15
N TYR A 168 -2.58 -36.66 3.40
CA TYR A 168 -2.35 -35.56 2.46
C TYR A 168 -3.38 -35.51 1.32
N HIS A 169 -3.75 -36.67 0.75
CA HIS A 169 -4.78 -36.74 -0.28
C HIS A 169 -6.14 -36.36 0.29
N CYS A 170 -6.45 -36.81 1.51
CA CYS A 170 -7.69 -36.44 2.19
C CYS A 170 -7.77 -34.92 2.43
N PHE A 171 -6.69 -34.32 2.95
CA PHE A 171 -6.60 -32.87 3.14
C PHE A 171 -6.79 -32.09 1.83
N LEU A 172 -6.07 -32.45 0.77
CA LEU A 172 -6.22 -31.80 -0.53
C LEU A 172 -7.63 -31.98 -1.12
N SER A 173 -8.23 -33.16 -0.94
CA SER A 173 -9.59 -33.45 -1.40
C SER A 173 -10.62 -32.61 -0.64
N THR A 174 -10.57 -32.58 0.70
CA THR A 174 -11.45 -31.75 1.53
C THR A 174 -11.25 -30.26 1.24
N MET A 175 -10.01 -29.80 0.99
CA MET A 175 -9.75 -28.41 0.63
C MET A 175 -10.31 -28.07 -0.77
N ASN A 176 -10.05 -28.91 -1.77
CA ASN A 176 -10.48 -28.67 -3.14
C ASN A 176 -12.01 -28.73 -3.25
N TYR A 177 -12.62 -29.84 -2.82
CA TYR A 177 -14.05 -30.01 -2.98
C TYR A 177 -14.87 -29.32 -1.89
N GLY A 178 -14.40 -29.31 -0.64
CA GLY A 178 -15.12 -28.69 0.46
C GLY A 178 -15.20 -27.16 0.38
N LEU A 179 -14.21 -26.48 -0.23
CA LEU A 179 -14.29 -25.03 -0.44
C LEU A 179 -14.96 -24.63 -1.75
N ARG A 180 -14.85 -25.46 -2.80
CA ARG A 180 -15.35 -25.12 -4.14
C ARG A 180 -16.81 -25.54 -4.36
N LEU A 181 -17.24 -26.63 -3.71
CA LEU A 181 -18.62 -27.08 -3.78
C LEU A 181 -19.45 -26.32 -2.74
N GLY A 182 -20.55 -25.73 -3.20
CA GLY A 182 -21.35 -24.81 -2.40
C GLY A 182 -22.03 -25.44 -1.17
N GLY A 183 -22.13 -26.78 -1.07
CA GLY A 183 -22.67 -27.49 0.10
C GLY A 183 -21.61 -28.04 1.07
N GLY A 184 -20.33 -27.75 0.85
CA GLY A 184 -19.23 -28.23 1.68
C GLY A 184 -18.79 -29.67 1.35
N VAL A 185 -18.11 -30.32 2.30
CA VAL A 185 -17.53 -31.66 2.09
C VAL A 185 -18.59 -32.76 1.89
N GLY A 186 -19.79 -32.58 2.45
CA GLY A 186 -20.88 -33.54 2.40
C GLY A 186 -21.35 -33.87 0.98
N ASP A 187 -21.21 -32.94 0.03
CA ASP A 187 -21.58 -33.12 -1.38
C ASP A 187 -20.71 -34.16 -2.11
N THR A 188 -19.50 -34.42 -1.62
CA THR A 188 -18.59 -35.42 -2.22
C THR A 188 -18.66 -36.80 -1.60
N LEU A 189 -19.16 -36.89 -0.37
CA LEU A 189 -19.16 -38.13 0.38
C LEU A 189 -20.36 -38.98 -0.04
N ILE A 190 -20.13 -40.25 -0.37
CA ILE A 190 -21.21 -41.16 -0.78
C ILE A 190 -22.28 -41.31 0.30
N PHE A 191 -23.57 -41.17 -0.01
CA PHE A 191 -24.66 -41.27 0.97
C PHE A 191 -24.67 -42.63 1.71
N GLN A 192 -24.80 -42.60 3.04
CA GLN A 192 -25.00 -43.81 3.86
C GLN A 192 -26.50 -44.05 4.07
N GLN A 193 -26.95 -45.29 3.85
CA GLN A 193 -28.33 -45.71 4.14
C GLN A 193 -28.54 -45.84 5.65
N TYR A 194 -29.65 -45.30 6.17
CA TYR A 194 -30.00 -45.25 7.60
C TYR A 194 -30.03 -46.65 8.27
N GLU A 195 -30.36 -47.70 7.51
CA GLU A 195 -30.59 -49.05 8.02
C GLU A 195 -29.35 -49.80 8.51
N ASN A 196 -28.15 -49.41 8.09
CA ASN A 196 -26.93 -50.19 8.39
C ASN A 196 -26.25 -49.77 9.70
N ASN A 197 -26.21 -48.47 10.03
CA ASN A 197 -25.55 -47.94 11.24
C ASN A 197 -26.06 -46.53 11.60
N TYR A 198 -27.00 -46.45 12.55
CA TYR A 198 -27.59 -45.18 13.00
C TYR A 198 -26.56 -44.21 13.59
N THR A 199 -25.57 -44.70 14.35
CA THR A 199 -24.54 -43.85 14.98
C THR A 199 -23.66 -43.14 13.95
N LEU A 200 -23.22 -43.87 12.92
CA LEU A 200 -22.35 -43.32 11.87
C LEU A 200 -23.10 -42.29 11.01
N PHE A 201 -24.40 -42.51 10.78
CA PHE A 201 -25.28 -41.56 10.09
C PHE A 201 -25.36 -40.22 10.84
N TYR A 202 -25.66 -40.24 12.15
CA TYR A 202 -25.74 -39.01 12.95
C TYR A 202 -24.39 -38.31 13.08
N LEU A 203 -23.30 -39.05 13.33
CA LEU A 203 -21.95 -38.47 13.39
C LEU A 203 -21.57 -37.76 12.10
N ARG A 204 -21.91 -38.36 10.96
CA ARG A 204 -21.71 -37.74 9.65
C ARG A 204 -22.59 -36.51 9.44
N PHE A 205 -23.88 -36.60 9.76
CA PHE A 205 -24.81 -35.48 9.61
C PHE A 205 -24.28 -34.23 10.33
N PHE A 206 -23.84 -34.38 11.59
CA PHE A 206 -23.26 -33.28 12.34
C PHE A 206 -21.91 -32.82 11.76
N PHE A 207 -21.08 -33.74 11.26
CA PHE A 207 -19.82 -33.40 10.60
C PHE A 207 -20.04 -32.53 9.35
N ASP A 208 -20.96 -32.92 8.46
CA ASP A 208 -21.25 -32.23 7.20
C ASP A 208 -21.87 -30.84 7.47
N ILE A 209 -22.86 -30.76 8.37
CA ILE A 209 -23.50 -29.49 8.75
C ILE A 209 -22.52 -28.54 9.43
N LEU A 210 -21.69 -29.06 10.35
CA LEU A 210 -20.72 -28.24 11.06
C LEU A 210 -19.64 -27.70 10.11
N PHE A 211 -19.15 -28.53 9.18
CA PHE A 211 -18.21 -28.08 8.15
C PHE A 211 -18.82 -26.98 7.28
N PHE A 212 -20.06 -27.18 6.81
CA PHE A 212 -20.75 -26.22 5.97
C PHE A 212 -20.93 -24.86 6.67
N ILE A 213 -21.44 -24.86 7.91
CA ILE A 213 -21.64 -23.61 8.66
C ILE A 213 -20.31 -22.92 8.96
N LEU A 214 -19.32 -23.64 9.51
CA LEU A 214 -18.07 -23.02 9.92
C LEU A 214 -17.24 -22.56 8.73
N VAL A 215 -16.98 -23.43 7.76
CA VAL A 215 -16.02 -23.14 6.68
C VAL A 215 -16.68 -22.36 5.55
N THR A 216 -17.85 -22.80 5.08
CA THR A 216 -18.49 -22.19 3.90
C THR A 216 -19.27 -20.93 4.26
N ILE A 217 -20.08 -20.97 5.32
CA ILE A 217 -20.90 -19.80 5.68
C ILE A 217 -20.12 -18.78 6.49
N ILE A 218 -19.35 -19.18 7.50
CA ILE A 218 -18.67 -18.22 8.36
C ILE A 218 -17.34 -17.76 7.75
N LEU A 219 -16.37 -18.66 7.53
CA LEU A 219 -15.01 -18.24 7.13
C LEU A 219 -14.92 -17.61 5.75
N LEU A 220 -15.64 -18.14 4.75
CA LEU A 220 -15.67 -17.57 3.39
C LEU A 220 -16.35 -16.20 3.37
N ASN A 221 -17.48 -16.04 4.08
CA ASN A 221 -18.16 -14.73 4.13
C ASN A 221 -17.40 -13.69 4.95
N ILE A 222 -16.67 -14.09 6.00
CA ILE A 222 -15.74 -13.18 6.69
C ILE A 222 -14.65 -12.71 5.72
N THR A 223 -14.10 -13.61 4.90
CA THR A 223 -13.06 -13.29 3.91
C THR A 223 -13.57 -12.27 2.88
N PHE A 224 -14.76 -12.50 2.31
CA PHE A 224 -15.38 -11.50 1.43
C PHE A 224 -15.75 -10.21 2.16
N GLY A 225 -16.17 -10.30 3.43
CA GLY A 225 -16.47 -9.15 4.28
C GLY A 225 -15.29 -8.20 4.43
N ILE A 226 -14.09 -8.73 4.69
CA ILE A 226 -12.85 -7.92 4.80
C ILE A 226 -12.56 -7.18 3.48
N ILE A 227 -12.74 -7.86 2.34
CA ILE A 227 -12.50 -7.26 1.02
C ILE A 227 -13.54 -6.18 0.69
N ILE A 228 -14.80 -6.40 1.04
CA ILE A 228 -15.88 -5.42 0.81
C ILE A 228 -15.69 -4.19 1.70
N ASP A 229 -15.33 -4.39 2.96
CA ASP A 229 -15.13 -3.30 3.93
C ASP A 229 -13.97 -2.39 3.51
N THR A 230 -12.83 -2.97 3.13
CA THR A 230 -11.69 -2.21 2.60
C THR A 230 -12.01 -1.46 1.32
N PHE A 231 -12.79 -2.06 0.42
CA PHE A 231 -13.20 -1.38 -0.81
C PHE A 231 -14.16 -0.21 -0.53
N ALA A 232 -15.05 -0.37 0.44
CA ALA A 232 -15.92 0.72 0.91
C ALA A 232 -15.10 1.86 1.52
N GLN A 233 -14.13 1.55 2.38
CA GLN A 233 -13.25 2.54 2.99
C GLN A 233 -12.47 3.35 1.95
N LEU A 234 -11.87 2.69 0.95
CA LEU A 234 -11.14 3.37 -0.13
C LEU A 234 -12.02 4.36 -0.90
N ARG A 235 -13.29 4.01 -1.12
CA ARG A 235 -14.25 4.88 -1.78
C ARG A 235 -14.61 6.09 -0.90
N ASP A 236 -14.82 5.85 0.39
CA ASP A 236 -15.20 6.90 1.34
C ASP A 236 -14.03 7.87 1.58
N ASP A 237 -12.79 7.37 1.67
CA ASP A 237 -11.57 8.19 1.75
C ASP A 237 -11.41 9.08 0.51
N LYS A 238 -11.70 8.53 -0.68
CA LYS A 238 -11.65 9.30 -1.92
C LYS A 238 -12.70 10.40 -1.95
N SER A 239 -13.93 10.10 -1.53
CA SER A 239 -15.00 11.09 -1.40
C SER A 239 -14.60 12.20 -0.42
N ALA A 240 -14.11 11.83 0.77
CA ALA A 240 -13.68 12.79 1.79
C ALA A 240 -12.52 13.67 1.30
N PHE A 241 -11.59 13.11 0.52
CA PHE A 241 -10.52 13.87 -0.10
C PHE A 241 -11.05 14.89 -1.13
N GLU A 242 -11.98 14.48 -2.00
CA GLU A 242 -12.61 15.38 -2.98
C GLU A 242 -13.41 16.49 -2.28
N ASP A 243 -14.14 16.15 -1.21
CA ASP A 243 -14.89 17.11 -0.41
C ASP A 243 -13.96 18.12 0.28
N ASN A 244 -12.87 17.67 0.90
CA ASN A 244 -11.89 18.55 1.51
C ASN A 244 -11.21 19.47 0.49
N LYS A 245 -10.85 18.93 -0.68
CA LYS A 245 -10.25 19.73 -1.77
C LYS A 245 -11.17 20.86 -2.24
N ASN A 246 -12.48 20.61 -2.30
CA ASN A 246 -13.45 21.56 -2.83
C ASN A 246 -14.00 22.52 -1.76
N ASN A 247 -13.86 22.19 -0.47
CA ASN A 247 -14.49 22.95 0.62
C ASN A 247 -13.50 23.50 1.64
N VAL A 248 -12.20 23.21 1.56
CA VAL A 248 -11.20 23.72 2.50
C VAL A 248 -10.03 24.33 1.72
N CYS A 249 -9.62 25.53 2.09
CA CYS A 249 -8.44 26.14 1.47
C CYS A 249 -7.17 25.41 1.90
N PHE A 250 -6.36 24.95 0.94
CA PHE A 250 -5.13 24.20 1.19
C PHE A 250 -4.07 24.97 2.01
N ILE A 251 -4.05 26.30 1.92
CA ILE A 251 -3.00 27.13 2.53
C ILE A 251 -3.35 27.53 3.97
N CYS A 252 -4.57 28.03 4.20
CA CYS A 252 -4.99 28.52 5.51
C CYS A 252 -5.87 27.55 6.30
N SER A 253 -6.30 26.43 5.70
CA SER A 253 -7.16 25.43 6.35
C SER A 253 -8.52 25.96 6.83
N ILE A 254 -8.99 27.07 6.25
CA ILE A 254 -10.32 27.64 6.54
C ILE A 254 -11.34 27.04 5.56
N GLU A 255 -12.52 26.72 6.09
CA GLU A 255 -13.63 26.16 5.32
C GLU A 255 -14.27 27.21 4.38
N ARG A 256 -14.76 26.72 3.25
CA ARG A 256 -15.49 27.48 2.23
C ARG A 256 -16.62 28.32 2.81
N PHE A 257 -17.36 27.76 3.77
CA PHE A 257 -18.47 28.44 4.42
C PHE A 257 -18.07 29.78 5.05
N GLU A 258 -16.88 29.90 5.64
CA GLU A 258 -16.44 31.17 6.24
C GLU A 258 -16.21 32.25 5.18
N PHE A 259 -15.65 31.88 4.03
CA PHE A 259 -15.41 32.81 2.93
C PHE A 259 -16.68 33.22 2.21
N ASP A 260 -17.62 32.30 2.05
CA ASP A 260 -18.91 32.59 1.43
C ASP A 260 -19.81 33.45 2.34
N ARG A 261 -19.62 33.37 3.67
CA ARG A 261 -20.39 34.14 4.65
C ARG A 261 -19.79 35.50 5.00
N TYR A 262 -18.48 35.56 5.24
CA TYR A 262 -17.81 36.75 5.77
C TYR A 262 -16.75 37.33 4.82
N GLY A 263 -16.46 36.65 3.70
CA GLY A 263 -15.50 37.07 2.70
C GLY A 263 -16.15 37.45 1.37
N ASP A 264 -15.35 37.47 0.31
CA ASP A 264 -15.76 37.77 -1.06
C ASP A 264 -16.10 36.50 -1.88
N GLY A 265 -16.26 35.35 -1.21
CA GLY A 265 -16.45 34.04 -1.84
C GLY A 265 -15.17 33.19 -1.91
N PHE A 266 -15.33 31.88 -1.84
CA PHE A 266 -14.22 30.91 -1.76
C PHE A 266 -13.40 30.79 -3.05
N GLU A 267 -14.05 30.83 -4.23
CA GLU A 267 -13.37 30.74 -5.52
C GLU A 267 -12.37 31.88 -5.71
N LYS A 268 -12.79 33.12 -5.41
CA LYS A 268 -11.93 34.30 -5.49
C LYS A 268 -10.76 34.20 -4.51
N HIS A 269 -11.00 33.66 -3.31
CA HIS A 269 -9.95 33.44 -2.32
C HIS A 269 -8.87 32.47 -2.84
N ILE A 270 -9.23 31.38 -3.52
CA ILE A 270 -8.25 30.42 -4.07
C ILE A 270 -7.52 30.99 -5.28
N GLU A 271 -8.18 31.78 -6.12
CA GLU A 271 -7.59 32.30 -7.36
C GLU A 271 -6.70 33.53 -7.13
N GLU A 272 -7.10 34.44 -6.25
CA GLU A 272 -6.41 35.73 -6.03
C GLU A 272 -5.52 35.72 -4.78
N ASP A 273 -6.02 35.26 -3.63
CA ASP A 273 -5.26 35.32 -2.37
C ASP A 273 -4.33 34.11 -2.20
N HIS A 274 -4.89 32.91 -2.26
CA HIS A 274 -4.24 31.65 -1.89
C HIS A 274 -4.05 30.71 -3.08
N TYR A 275 -3.59 31.26 -4.20
CA TYR A 275 -3.24 30.46 -5.36
C TYR A 275 -2.01 29.60 -5.09
N ILE A 276 -2.20 28.27 -5.12
CA ILE A 276 -1.21 27.27 -4.69
C ILE A 276 0.15 27.47 -5.38
N PHE A 277 0.16 27.78 -6.68
CA PHE A 277 1.41 27.90 -7.43
C PHE A 277 2.18 29.19 -7.11
N ASN A 278 1.53 30.24 -6.62
CA ASN A 278 2.23 31.47 -6.24
C ASN A 278 3.20 31.21 -5.08
N TYR A 279 2.83 30.34 -4.13
CA TYR A 279 3.70 29.91 -3.04
C TYR A 279 4.93 29.15 -3.56
N LEU A 280 4.74 28.27 -4.55
CA LEU A 280 5.84 27.55 -5.19
C LEU A 280 6.77 28.50 -5.96
N TYR A 281 6.21 29.39 -6.77
CA TYR A 281 6.98 30.38 -7.53
C TYR A 281 7.77 31.29 -6.61
N TYR A 282 7.17 31.74 -5.50
CA TYR A 282 7.85 32.58 -4.52
C TYR A 282 9.02 31.85 -3.84
N ARG A 283 8.86 30.55 -3.52
CA ARG A 283 9.95 29.75 -2.95
C ARG A 283 11.11 29.58 -3.93
N ILE A 284 10.82 29.32 -5.20
CA ILE A 284 11.85 29.23 -6.26
C ILE A 284 12.54 30.58 -6.45
N TYR A 285 11.77 31.67 -6.44
CA TYR A 285 12.30 33.03 -6.56
C TYR A 285 13.27 33.37 -5.43
N ILE A 286 12.92 33.12 -4.17
CA ILE A 286 13.83 33.35 -3.04
C ILE A 286 15.10 32.50 -3.19
N ASN A 287 14.97 31.20 -3.51
CA ASN A 287 16.13 30.31 -3.64
C ASN A 287 17.12 30.72 -4.74
N ASN A 288 16.64 31.36 -5.81
CA ASN A 288 17.47 31.83 -6.92
C ASN A 288 18.02 33.24 -6.70
N LYS A 289 17.44 34.02 -5.79
CA LYS A 289 17.85 35.39 -5.49
C LYS A 289 19.05 35.38 -4.52
N PRO A 290 20.10 36.17 -4.75
CA PRO A 290 21.21 36.25 -3.80
C PRO A 290 20.74 36.84 -2.47
N THR A 291 21.23 36.27 -1.37
CA THR A 291 20.83 36.65 0.01
C THR A 291 21.09 38.12 0.34
N THR A 292 22.03 38.77 -0.35
CA THR A 292 22.36 40.20 -0.20
C THR A 292 21.29 41.14 -0.75
N GLU A 293 20.42 40.64 -1.64
CA GLU A 293 19.34 41.41 -2.25
C GLU A 293 17.99 41.15 -1.59
N TYR A 294 17.96 40.32 -0.55
CA TYR A 294 16.72 40.06 0.19
C TYR A 294 16.22 41.36 0.82
N ASN A 295 14.94 41.65 0.63
CA ASN A 295 14.26 42.65 1.44
C ASN A 295 13.99 42.10 2.87
N GLY A 296 13.47 42.94 3.76
CA GLY A 296 13.24 42.55 5.16
C GLY A 296 12.28 41.37 5.34
N THR A 297 11.26 41.24 4.50
CA THR A 297 10.28 40.14 4.56
C THR A 297 10.82 38.86 3.93
N GLU A 298 11.50 38.95 2.80
CA GLU A 298 12.21 37.85 2.14
C GLU A 298 13.28 37.23 3.04
N SER A 299 14.03 38.06 3.78
CA SER A 299 15.02 37.58 4.75
C SER A 299 14.41 36.80 5.91
N CYS A 300 13.17 37.12 6.30
CA CYS A 300 12.44 36.38 7.33
C CYS A 300 11.99 35.00 6.79
N ILE A 301 11.43 34.98 5.58
CA ILE A 301 10.88 33.77 4.93
C ILE A 301 12.00 32.81 4.44
N GLY A 302 13.16 33.35 4.08
CA GLY A 302 14.29 32.53 3.63
C GLY A 302 14.82 31.57 4.70
N ASN A 303 14.76 31.97 5.97
CA ASN A 303 15.32 31.22 7.09
C ASN A 303 14.30 30.33 7.81
N ASP A 304 13.00 30.61 7.72
CA ASP A 304 11.96 29.90 8.46
C ASP A 304 10.77 29.51 7.56
N SER A 305 10.24 28.32 7.78
CA SER A 305 9.04 27.79 7.11
C SER A 305 7.72 28.20 7.79
N GLY A 306 7.75 28.86 8.94
CA GLY A 306 6.57 29.23 9.73
C GLY A 306 5.69 30.38 9.19
N TRP A 307 5.87 30.81 7.94
CA TRP A 307 5.20 31.99 7.37
C TRP A 307 3.82 31.70 6.75
N PHE A 308 3.42 30.43 6.63
CA PHE A 308 2.11 30.07 6.09
C PHE A 308 0.98 30.59 6.99
N PRO A 309 -0.09 31.18 6.41
CA PRO A 309 -1.19 31.78 7.18
C PRO A 309 -2.19 30.72 7.66
N ILE A 310 -1.74 29.82 8.54
CA ILE A 310 -2.60 28.76 9.10
C ILE A 310 -3.71 29.39 9.94
N ASN A 311 -4.96 29.04 9.62
CA ASN A 311 -6.20 29.56 10.22
C ASN A 311 -6.34 31.09 10.16
N LYS A 312 -5.70 31.74 9.19
CA LYS A 312 -5.77 33.20 9.00
C LYS A 312 -6.00 33.55 7.54
N ALA A 313 -6.86 34.53 7.32
CA ALA A 313 -7.06 35.12 6.00
C ALA A 313 -7.30 36.63 6.14
N LEU A 314 -6.59 37.40 5.32
CA LEU A 314 -6.55 38.86 5.45
C LEU A 314 -7.92 39.51 5.19
N ILE A 315 -8.70 38.95 4.26
CA ILE A 315 -10.08 39.40 3.97
C ILE A 315 -10.99 39.22 5.19
N LEU A 316 -10.91 38.07 5.86
CA LEU A 316 -11.74 37.77 7.03
C LEU A 316 -11.38 38.67 8.22
N GLU A 317 -10.10 38.97 8.42
CA GLU A 317 -9.67 39.93 9.45
C GLU A 317 -10.13 41.36 9.14
N LYS A 318 -10.03 41.77 7.87
CA LYS A 318 -10.46 43.10 7.42
C LYS A 318 -11.96 43.32 7.57
N ASN A 319 -12.78 42.33 7.22
CA ASN A 319 -14.24 42.44 7.34
C ASN A 319 -14.70 42.36 8.81
N LYS A 320 -14.09 41.50 9.63
CA LYS A 320 -14.32 41.50 11.09
C LYS A 320 -13.98 42.85 11.75
N GLY A 321 -12.97 43.56 11.23
CA GLY A 321 -12.61 44.90 11.70
C GLY A 321 -13.63 45.98 11.29
N LYS A 322 -14.31 45.83 10.15
CA LYS A 322 -15.36 46.76 9.71
C LYS A 322 -16.63 46.60 10.54
N ASP A 323 -17.08 45.36 10.76
CA ASP A 323 -18.30 45.09 11.54
C ASP A 323 -18.19 45.65 12.96
N LYS A 324 -17.03 45.53 13.60
CA LYS A 324 -16.78 46.10 14.93
C LYS A 324 -16.81 47.63 14.94
N ASN A 325 -16.25 48.27 13.92
CA ASN A 325 -16.27 49.72 13.82
C ASN A 325 -17.68 50.24 13.50
N GLU A 326 -18.51 49.46 12.80
CA GLU A 326 -19.92 49.79 12.54
C GLU A 326 -20.81 49.58 13.78
N GLU A 327 -20.57 48.54 14.59
CA GLU A 327 -21.23 48.33 15.89
C GLU A 327 -20.86 49.41 16.92
N GLU A 328 -19.59 49.84 16.99
CA GLU A 328 -19.16 50.92 17.88
C GLU A 328 -19.64 52.31 17.41
N ALA A 329 -19.86 52.49 16.10
CA ALA A 329 -20.40 53.73 15.54
C ALA A 329 -21.92 53.87 15.68
N ASN A 330 -22.63 52.78 15.99
CA ASN A 330 -24.09 52.76 16.11
C ASN A 330 -24.53 51.96 17.35
N PRO A 331 -24.19 52.41 18.58
CA PRO A 331 -24.70 51.77 19.77
C PRO A 331 -26.21 51.96 19.80
N ILE A 332 -26.93 50.84 19.76
CA ILE A 332 -28.40 50.80 19.82
C ILE A 332 -28.87 51.65 21.02
N GLU A 333 -29.62 52.73 20.73
CA GLU A 333 -30.43 53.49 21.70
C GLU A 333 -31.68 52.72 22.12
#